data_AF-A0A9P6LK25-F1
#
_entry.id   AF-A0A9P6LK25-F1
#
_cell.length_a   1.000
_cell.length_b   1.000
_cell.length_c   1.000
_cell.angle_alpha   90.00
_cell.angle_beta   90.00
_cell.angle_gamma   90.00
#
_symmetry.space_group_name_H-M   'P 1'
#
loop_
_entity.id
_entity.type
_entity.pdbx_description
1 polymer ?
#
loop_
_entity_poly.entity_id
_entity_poly.type
_entity_poly.pdbx_seq_one_letter_code
_entity_poly.pdbx_strand_id
1 'polypeptide(L)'
;MNNSLSLTHLNVTPTCMKQIANFTPAAVGQICSTASLSHNLEQCVRLVAKAAVGGAKVLFLPEASDYIASSPQESLSLALPQSTSPFVLGLQEQAKKHNLAINVGIHVPAPATADSPTPAKLLNRSLWIDADGTINHAATYDKLHLFDYGPLRESATVQPGTRLTPPFPTPVGRVGSLICFDLRFPEPAVALAHPAASARSPFLPENGGAGAAQVLLYPSAFTPKTGAAHWETLLRARAVETQSWVVAAAQVGAHNARRSSYGHSMVVDPWGTVRLELGGVDAEGRAEEGAEGAVGFVDVDLDEWSRVREGMPLVRRT
;
A
#
# COMPACT_ATOMS: atom_id res chain seq x y z
N MET A 1 27.20 -69.70 23.43
CA MET A 1 27.45 -68.73 22.34
C MET A 1 26.21 -67.89 22.19
N ASN A 2 26.19 -66.67 22.74
CA ASN A 2 25.15 -65.67 22.49
C ASN A 2 25.78 -64.31 22.74
N ASN A 3 26.20 -63.64 21.66
CA ASN A 3 26.67 -62.25 21.68
C ASN A 3 25.47 -61.34 21.46
N SER A 4 25.06 -60.62 22.51
CA SER A 4 24.11 -59.51 22.42
C SER A 4 24.91 -58.21 22.56
N LEU A 5 25.20 -57.56 21.42
CA LEU A 5 25.79 -56.23 21.37
C LEU A 5 24.70 -55.19 21.67
N SER A 6 24.86 -54.46 22.77
CA SER A 6 24.05 -53.30 23.12
C SER A 6 24.46 -52.11 22.25
N LEU A 7 23.55 -51.64 21.39
CA LEU A 7 23.68 -50.38 20.67
C LEU A 7 23.37 -49.22 21.63
N THR A 8 24.41 -48.49 22.01
CA THR A 8 24.28 -47.21 22.70
C THR A 8 23.76 -46.17 21.71
N HIS A 9 22.53 -45.68 21.96
CA HIS A 9 21.97 -44.54 21.25
C HIS A 9 22.78 -43.28 21.58
N LEU A 10 23.58 -42.81 20.62
CA LEU A 10 24.12 -41.46 20.61
C LEU A 10 22.96 -40.48 20.49
N ASN A 11 22.66 -39.77 21.57
CA ASN A 11 21.80 -38.59 21.57
C ASN A 11 22.49 -37.49 20.76
N VAL A 12 22.16 -37.42 19.48
CA VAL A 12 22.44 -36.25 18.65
C VAL A 12 21.45 -35.16 19.09
N THR A 13 21.91 -34.21 19.89
CA THR A 13 21.18 -32.96 20.14
C THR A 13 20.87 -32.28 18.81
N PRO A 14 19.64 -31.81 18.55
CA PRO A 14 19.34 -31.10 17.33
C PRO A 14 20.17 -29.81 17.32
N THR A 15 21.05 -29.72 16.35
CA THR A 15 21.78 -28.52 15.97
C THR A 15 20.78 -27.38 15.84
N CYS A 16 21.04 -26.27 16.52
CA CYS A 16 20.33 -25.01 16.37
C CYS A 16 20.25 -24.65 14.88
N MET A 17 19.13 -24.98 14.22
CA MET A 17 18.79 -24.39 12.94
C MET A 17 18.65 -22.90 13.22
N LYS A 18 19.59 -22.09 12.72
CA LYS A 18 19.40 -20.65 12.66
C LYS A 18 18.10 -20.44 11.90
N GLN A 19 17.06 -20.05 12.61
CA GLN A 19 15.79 -19.62 12.03
C GLN A 19 16.17 -18.57 10.97
N ILE A 20 15.87 -18.86 9.71
CA ILE A 20 16.05 -17.89 8.63
C ILE A 20 15.00 -16.82 8.89
N ALA A 21 15.38 -15.86 9.73
CA ALA A 21 15.01 -14.46 9.71
C ALA A 21 14.06 -14.13 8.53
N ASN A 22 12.74 -14.13 8.75
CA ASN A 22 11.72 -13.81 7.72
C ASN A 22 11.62 -12.29 7.48
N PHE A 23 12.75 -11.67 7.17
CA PHE A 23 12.82 -10.24 6.84
C PHE A 23 12.77 -10.06 5.33
N THR A 24 11.90 -9.17 4.87
CA THR A 24 11.90 -8.73 3.49
C THR A 24 12.20 -7.24 3.40
N PRO A 25 13.32 -6.84 2.75
CA PRO A 25 13.63 -5.44 2.50
C PRO A 25 12.57 -4.81 1.60
N ALA A 26 12.01 -3.70 2.03
CA ALA A 26 11.02 -2.91 1.31
C ALA A 26 11.44 -1.45 1.23
N ALA A 27 10.97 -0.76 0.20
CA ALA A 27 11.17 0.67 0.02
C ALA A 27 9.82 1.40 -0.03
N VAL A 28 9.76 2.59 0.55
CA VAL A 28 8.59 3.49 0.48
C VAL A 28 9.01 4.77 -0.20
N GLY A 29 8.36 5.09 -1.31
CA GLY A 29 8.58 6.30 -2.08
C GLY A 29 7.69 7.45 -1.65
N GLN A 30 8.19 8.68 -1.78
CA GLN A 30 7.42 9.91 -1.61
C GLN A 30 7.66 10.83 -2.80
N ILE A 31 6.59 11.29 -3.43
CA ILE A 31 6.64 12.12 -4.65
C ILE A 31 5.68 13.31 -4.54
N CYS A 32 5.86 14.28 -5.44
CA CYS A 32 4.91 15.36 -5.66
C CYS A 32 4.39 15.24 -7.10
N SER A 33 3.30 14.48 -7.30
CA SER A 33 2.70 14.33 -8.62
C SER A 33 2.07 15.64 -9.11
N THR A 34 2.15 15.88 -10.42
CA THR A 34 1.53 17.02 -11.12
C THR A 34 0.51 16.52 -12.15
N ALA A 35 -0.02 17.38 -13.01
CA ALA A 35 -0.87 16.98 -14.13
C ALA A 35 -0.09 16.29 -15.28
N SER A 36 1.24 16.16 -15.20
CA SER A 36 2.06 15.56 -16.26
C SER A 36 2.42 14.09 -15.97
N LEU A 37 1.81 13.15 -16.71
CA LEU A 37 2.08 11.72 -16.56
C LEU A 37 3.57 11.39 -16.80
N SER A 38 4.22 12.05 -17.75
CA SER A 38 5.63 11.81 -18.06
C SER A 38 6.55 12.29 -16.93
N HIS A 39 6.30 13.48 -16.38
CA HIS A 39 7.05 14.00 -15.24
C HIS A 39 6.92 13.06 -14.01
N ASN A 40 5.70 12.63 -13.73
CA ASN A 40 5.44 11.76 -12.58
C ASN A 40 6.04 10.36 -12.76
N LEU A 41 6.00 9.82 -14.00
CA LEU A 41 6.70 8.58 -14.35
C LEU A 41 8.20 8.72 -14.11
N GLU A 42 8.82 9.81 -14.55
CA GLU A 42 10.25 10.04 -14.33
C GLU A 42 10.62 10.06 -12.84
N GLN A 43 9.80 10.69 -11.99
CA GLN A 43 9.96 10.63 -10.54
C GLN A 43 9.92 9.18 -10.05
N CYS A 44 8.90 8.41 -10.44
CA CYS A 44 8.75 7.01 -10.02
C CYS A 44 9.89 6.11 -10.52
N VAL A 45 10.35 6.28 -11.76
CA VAL A 45 11.49 5.54 -12.34
C VAL A 45 12.76 5.77 -11.51
N ARG A 46 13.02 7.03 -11.08
CA ARG A 46 14.15 7.31 -10.19
C ARG A 46 14.02 6.60 -8.85
N LEU A 47 12.82 6.53 -8.28
CA LEU A 47 12.57 5.80 -7.03
C LEU A 47 12.73 4.29 -7.20
N VAL A 48 12.27 3.72 -8.31
CA VAL A 48 12.48 2.30 -8.65
C VAL A 48 13.98 1.99 -8.71
N ALA A 49 14.76 2.81 -9.40
CA ALA A 49 16.21 2.64 -9.48
C ALA A 49 16.88 2.72 -8.11
N LYS A 50 16.52 3.72 -7.27
CA LYS A 50 17.04 3.83 -5.90
C LYS A 50 16.66 2.64 -5.04
N ALA A 51 15.40 2.20 -5.10
CA ALA A 51 14.90 1.05 -4.34
C ALA A 51 15.63 -0.25 -4.72
N ALA A 52 15.84 -0.46 -6.02
CA ALA A 52 16.60 -1.60 -6.53
C ALA A 52 18.07 -1.58 -6.07
N VAL A 53 18.73 -0.42 -6.11
CA VAL A 53 20.10 -0.25 -5.59
C VAL A 53 20.17 -0.52 -4.08
N GLY A 54 19.15 -0.10 -3.33
CA GLY A 54 19.02 -0.38 -1.90
C GLY A 54 18.61 -1.81 -1.56
N GLY A 55 18.43 -2.69 -2.55
CA GLY A 55 18.15 -4.11 -2.33
C GLY A 55 16.71 -4.44 -1.95
N ALA A 56 15.78 -3.48 -2.07
CA ALA A 56 14.37 -3.71 -1.80
C ALA A 56 13.79 -4.79 -2.73
N LYS A 57 12.79 -5.53 -2.24
CA LYS A 57 12.00 -6.49 -3.03
C LYS A 57 10.68 -5.92 -3.51
N VAL A 58 10.20 -4.88 -2.83
CA VAL A 58 8.98 -4.16 -3.16
C VAL A 58 9.23 -2.66 -2.99
N LEU A 59 8.73 -1.85 -3.92
CA LEU A 59 8.58 -0.41 -3.77
C LEU A 59 7.10 -0.05 -3.63
N PHE A 60 6.76 0.68 -2.57
CA PHE A 60 5.44 1.26 -2.37
C PHE A 60 5.43 2.72 -2.85
N LEU A 61 4.54 3.04 -3.77
CA LEU A 61 4.32 4.38 -4.30
C LEU A 61 2.95 4.93 -3.89
N PRO A 62 2.79 6.26 -3.82
CA PRO A 62 1.58 6.87 -3.29
C PRO A 62 0.30 6.68 -4.13
N GLU A 63 -0.82 7.14 -3.58
CA GLU A 63 -2.06 7.40 -4.31
C GLU A 63 -1.81 8.46 -5.39
N ALA A 64 -2.59 8.42 -6.49
CA ALA A 64 -2.55 9.44 -7.54
C ALA A 64 -1.13 9.67 -8.10
N SER A 65 -0.33 8.62 -8.17
CA SER A 65 1.05 8.70 -8.65
C SER A 65 1.10 9.00 -10.14
N ASP A 66 0.07 8.59 -10.90
CA ASP A 66 -0.06 8.87 -12.33
C ASP A 66 -0.24 10.37 -12.61
N TYR A 67 -1.15 11.03 -11.89
CA TYR A 67 -1.33 12.48 -11.95
C TYR A 67 -2.14 13.05 -10.79
N ILE A 68 -1.93 14.35 -10.55
CA ILE A 68 -2.81 15.20 -9.76
C ILE A 68 -3.25 16.39 -10.62
N ALA A 69 -4.52 16.38 -11.00
CA ALA A 69 -5.14 17.41 -11.84
C ALA A 69 -5.54 18.66 -11.05
N SER A 70 -5.66 19.78 -11.76
CA SER A 70 -6.14 21.07 -11.27
C SER A 70 -7.67 21.22 -11.36
N SER A 71 -8.34 20.36 -12.14
CA SER A 71 -9.79 20.36 -12.26
C SER A 71 -10.36 18.95 -12.53
N PRO A 72 -11.66 18.75 -12.23
CA PRO A 72 -12.39 17.54 -12.61
C PRO A 72 -12.26 17.15 -14.09
N GLN A 73 -12.42 18.13 -14.98
CA GLN A 73 -12.39 17.92 -16.43
C GLN A 73 -11.00 17.50 -16.91
N GLU A 74 -9.95 18.11 -16.35
CA GLU A 74 -8.58 17.73 -16.63
C GLU A 74 -8.30 16.29 -16.17
N SER A 75 -8.76 15.89 -14.98
CA SER A 75 -8.64 14.51 -14.49
C SER A 75 -9.29 13.50 -15.45
N LEU A 76 -10.50 13.78 -15.92
CA LEU A 76 -11.19 12.91 -16.89
C LEU A 76 -10.40 12.81 -18.22
N SER A 77 -9.77 13.90 -18.66
CA SER A 77 -8.98 13.91 -19.90
C SER A 77 -7.63 13.19 -19.80
N LEU A 78 -7.04 13.13 -18.60
CA LEU A 78 -5.74 12.50 -18.35
C LEU A 78 -5.85 11.02 -18.04
N ALA A 79 -7.00 10.56 -17.53
CA ALA A 79 -7.20 9.17 -17.16
C ALA A 79 -7.15 8.25 -18.38
N LEU A 80 -6.28 7.24 -18.32
CA LEU A 80 -6.12 6.24 -19.37
C LEU A 80 -6.37 4.86 -18.80
N PRO A 81 -6.92 3.91 -19.59
CA PRO A 81 -6.93 2.50 -19.20
C PRO A 81 -5.52 2.05 -18.81
N GLN A 82 -5.38 1.27 -17.73
CA GLN A 82 -4.08 0.81 -17.24
C GLN A 82 -3.28 0.03 -18.30
N SER A 83 -3.94 -0.58 -19.28
CA SER A 83 -3.30 -1.32 -20.39
C SER A 83 -2.67 -0.43 -21.46
N THR A 84 -3.06 0.84 -21.54
CA THR A 84 -2.57 1.79 -22.54
C THR A 84 -1.92 3.03 -21.93
N SER A 85 -1.96 3.17 -20.60
CA SER A 85 -1.34 4.27 -19.88
C SER A 85 0.20 4.20 -20.00
N PRO A 86 0.87 5.21 -20.58
CA PRO A 86 2.33 5.22 -20.67
C PRO A 86 2.99 5.24 -19.29
N PHE A 87 2.32 5.81 -18.27
CA PHE A 87 2.78 5.76 -16.89
C PHE A 87 2.83 4.31 -16.38
N VAL A 88 1.76 3.54 -16.55
CA VAL A 88 1.70 2.15 -16.08
C VAL A 88 2.66 1.27 -16.87
N LEU A 89 2.70 1.41 -18.21
CA LEU A 89 3.61 0.65 -19.06
C LEU A 89 5.08 0.90 -18.70
N GLY A 90 5.45 2.16 -18.42
CA GLY A 90 6.78 2.51 -17.95
C GLY A 90 7.13 1.86 -16.61
N LEU A 91 6.19 1.78 -15.66
CA LEU A 91 6.41 1.08 -14.39
C LEU A 91 6.54 -0.45 -14.57
N GLN A 92 5.75 -1.07 -15.44
CA GLN A 92 5.90 -2.50 -15.78
C GLN A 92 7.29 -2.80 -16.34
N GLU A 93 7.78 -1.93 -17.24
CA GLU A 93 9.14 -2.05 -17.77
C GLU A 93 10.20 -1.95 -16.67
N GLN A 94 10.09 -0.95 -15.78
CA GLN A 94 11.06 -0.78 -14.70
C GLN A 94 11.00 -1.90 -13.66
N ALA A 95 9.80 -2.38 -13.31
CA ALA A 95 9.63 -3.53 -12.41
C ALA A 95 10.39 -4.74 -12.95
N LYS A 96 10.15 -5.09 -14.22
CA LYS A 96 10.83 -6.19 -14.91
C LYS A 96 12.34 -5.99 -14.99
N LYS A 97 12.79 -4.79 -15.38
CA LYS A 97 14.21 -4.46 -15.53
C LYS A 97 14.98 -4.61 -14.22
N HIS A 98 14.37 -4.22 -13.10
CA HIS A 98 15.00 -4.21 -11.79
C HIS A 98 14.66 -5.43 -10.92
N ASN A 99 13.81 -6.34 -11.41
CA ASN A 99 13.28 -7.48 -10.65
C ASN A 99 12.71 -7.02 -9.29
N LEU A 100 11.85 -6.00 -9.33
CA LEU A 100 11.30 -5.29 -8.17
C LEU A 100 9.78 -5.20 -8.32
N ALA A 101 9.03 -5.71 -7.34
CA ALA A 101 7.58 -5.52 -7.33
C ALA A 101 7.21 -4.08 -6.94
N ILE A 102 6.08 -3.58 -7.44
CA ILE A 102 5.65 -2.19 -7.23
C ILE A 102 4.17 -2.17 -6.83
N ASN A 103 3.87 -1.53 -5.71
CA ASN A 103 2.51 -1.06 -5.41
C ASN A 103 2.39 0.41 -5.79
N VAL A 104 1.31 0.79 -6.49
CA VAL A 104 1.11 2.16 -6.95
C VAL A 104 -0.38 2.50 -7.06
N GLY A 105 -0.77 3.70 -6.62
CA GLY A 105 -2.11 4.23 -6.84
C GLY A 105 -2.21 5.05 -8.14
N ILE A 106 -3.23 4.78 -8.94
CA ILE A 106 -3.51 5.44 -10.22
C ILE A 106 -5.00 5.74 -10.39
N HIS A 107 -5.35 6.51 -11.41
CA HIS A 107 -6.71 6.70 -11.88
C HIS A 107 -6.93 5.87 -13.15
N VAL A 108 -8.06 5.16 -13.22
CA VAL A 108 -8.49 4.47 -14.45
C VAL A 108 -9.91 4.90 -14.83
N PRO A 109 -10.25 5.02 -16.13
CA PRO A 109 -11.62 5.26 -16.54
C PRO A 109 -12.56 4.20 -15.98
N ALA A 110 -13.72 4.62 -15.45
CA ALA A 110 -14.77 3.68 -15.08
C ALA A 110 -15.22 2.87 -16.30
N PRO A 111 -15.64 1.60 -16.13
CA PRO A 111 -16.24 0.85 -17.22
C PRO A 111 -17.42 1.62 -17.83
N ALA A 112 -17.43 1.77 -19.15
CA ALA A 112 -18.57 2.33 -19.86
C ALA A 112 -19.80 1.46 -19.63
N THR A 113 -20.96 2.09 -19.44
CA THR A 113 -22.24 1.40 -19.33
C THR A 113 -23.00 1.55 -20.66
N ALA A 114 -23.99 0.68 -20.92
CA ALA A 114 -24.84 0.81 -22.11
C ALA A 114 -25.49 2.20 -22.22
N ASP A 115 -25.83 2.79 -21.07
CA ASP A 115 -26.44 4.13 -20.97
C ASP A 115 -25.41 5.29 -20.96
N SER A 116 -24.11 4.99 -20.86
CA SER A 116 -23.04 5.98 -20.79
C SER A 116 -21.76 5.45 -21.47
N PRO A 117 -21.68 5.54 -22.81
CA PRO A 117 -20.57 4.99 -23.57
C PRO A 117 -19.25 5.76 -23.38
N THR A 118 -19.31 6.99 -22.85
CA THR A 118 -18.14 7.77 -22.45
C THR A 118 -18.02 7.73 -20.93
N PRO A 119 -16.87 7.30 -20.36
CA PRO A 119 -16.70 7.25 -18.90
C PRO A 119 -16.89 8.64 -18.29
N ALA A 120 -17.99 8.83 -17.58
CA ALA A 120 -18.26 10.07 -16.85
C ALA A 120 -17.51 10.14 -15.51
N LYS A 121 -16.97 9.01 -15.05
CA LYS A 121 -16.25 8.86 -13.79
C LYS A 121 -15.01 8.00 -13.94
N LEU A 122 -14.17 8.05 -12.92
CA LEU A 122 -12.91 7.33 -12.78
C LEU A 122 -12.98 6.39 -11.58
N LEU A 123 -12.12 5.38 -11.54
CA LEU A 123 -11.79 4.64 -10.33
C LEU A 123 -10.44 5.13 -9.81
N ASN A 124 -10.34 5.26 -8.49
CA ASN A 124 -9.07 5.44 -7.79
C ASN A 124 -8.57 4.05 -7.39
N ARG A 125 -7.51 3.60 -8.07
CA ARG A 125 -7.10 2.19 -8.12
C ARG A 125 -5.68 2.01 -7.59
N SER A 126 -5.53 1.11 -6.62
CA SER A 126 -4.24 0.56 -6.21
C SER A 126 -3.92 -0.66 -7.07
N LEU A 127 -2.79 -0.61 -7.78
CA LEU A 127 -2.24 -1.71 -8.54
C LEU A 127 -1.14 -2.42 -7.77
N TRP A 128 -0.98 -3.71 -8.09
CA TRP A 128 0.20 -4.49 -7.77
C TRP A 128 0.85 -4.95 -9.07
N ILE A 129 2.07 -4.51 -9.32
CA ILE A 129 2.91 -4.92 -10.44
C ILE A 129 3.95 -5.87 -9.89
N ASP A 130 3.96 -7.12 -10.35
CA ASP A 130 4.93 -8.13 -9.93
C ASP A 130 6.32 -7.83 -10.49
N ALA A 131 7.34 -8.45 -9.91
CA ALA A 131 8.74 -8.20 -10.25
C ALA A 131 9.11 -8.56 -11.71
N ASP A 132 8.27 -9.36 -12.40
CA ASP A 132 8.41 -9.66 -13.83
C ASP A 132 7.74 -8.61 -14.74
N GLY A 133 7.10 -7.59 -14.15
CA GLY A 133 6.37 -6.53 -14.82
C GLY A 133 4.89 -6.85 -15.10
N THR A 134 4.37 -8.01 -14.69
CA THR A 134 2.95 -8.33 -14.88
C THR A 134 2.08 -7.62 -13.85
N ILE A 135 0.84 -7.26 -14.23
CA ILE A 135 -0.12 -6.69 -13.28
C ILE A 135 -0.92 -7.83 -12.66
N ASN A 136 -0.91 -7.92 -11.32
CA ASN A 136 -1.74 -8.87 -10.61
C ASN A 136 -3.17 -8.33 -10.47
N HIS A 137 -4.04 -8.76 -11.38
CA HIS A 137 -5.45 -8.34 -11.40
C HIS A 137 -6.23 -8.75 -10.15
N ALA A 138 -5.87 -9.88 -9.52
CA ALA A 138 -6.50 -10.33 -8.27
C ALA A 138 -6.08 -9.50 -7.06
N ALA A 139 -4.97 -8.75 -7.16
CA ALA A 139 -4.45 -7.83 -6.14
C ALA A 139 -4.87 -6.37 -6.34
N THR A 140 -5.62 -6.08 -7.42
CA THR A 140 -6.12 -4.73 -7.71
C THR A 140 -7.22 -4.34 -6.74
N TYR A 141 -7.16 -3.13 -6.19
CA TYR A 141 -8.17 -2.59 -5.26
C TYR A 141 -8.65 -1.22 -5.74
N ASP A 142 -9.96 -1.02 -5.75
CA ASP A 142 -10.59 0.27 -6.06
C ASP A 142 -11.11 0.91 -4.76
N LYS A 143 -10.73 2.17 -4.51
CA LYS A 143 -11.00 2.91 -3.27
C LYS A 143 -12.48 2.90 -2.90
N LEU A 144 -12.79 2.46 -1.69
CA LEU A 144 -14.18 2.34 -1.23
C LEU A 144 -14.73 3.67 -0.74
N HIS A 145 -13.95 4.41 0.04
CA HIS A 145 -14.43 5.63 0.67
C HIS A 145 -13.87 6.85 -0.05
N LEU A 146 -14.74 7.64 -0.69
CA LEU A 146 -14.35 8.86 -1.38
C LEU A 146 -14.35 10.07 -0.42
N PHE A 147 -13.38 10.96 -0.60
CA PHE A 147 -13.23 12.14 0.22
C PHE A 147 -13.98 13.36 -0.35
N ASP A 148 -14.96 13.83 0.40
CA ASP A 148 -15.68 15.06 0.12
C ASP A 148 -15.56 16.02 1.31
N TYR A 149 -14.92 17.17 1.12
CA TYR A 149 -14.77 18.20 2.15
C TYR A 149 -14.68 19.60 1.55
N GLY A 150 -15.59 20.48 1.96
CA GLY A 150 -15.66 21.85 1.44
C GLY A 150 -15.78 21.85 -0.10
N PRO A 151 -14.89 22.56 -0.82
CA PRO A 151 -14.88 22.58 -2.28
C PRO A 151 -14.22 21.35 -2.93
N LEU A 152 -13.50 20.52 -2.15
CA LEU A 152 -12.90 19.30 -2.67
C LEU A 152 -13.95 18.19 -2.68
N ARG A 153 -14.28 17.72 -3.87
CA ARG A 153 -15.30 16.69 -4.11
C ARG A 153 -14.71 15.57 -4.95
N GLU A 154 -14.06 14.59 -4.31
CA GLU A 154 -13.57 13.39 -5.02
C GLU A 154 -14.74 12.66 -5.68
N SER A 155 -15.91 12.65 -5.04
CA SER A 155 -17.13 12.04 -5.58
C SER A 155 -17.62 12.66 -6.90
N ALA A 156 -17.17 13.87 -7.26
CA ALA A 156 -17.57 14.52 -8.51
C ALA A 156 -16.97 13.82 -9.75
N THR A 157 -15.78 13.24 -9.62
CA THR A 157 -15.06 12.59 -10.73
C THR A 157 -14.78 11.12 -10.50
N VAL A 158 -14.75 10.67 -9.25
CA VAL A 158 -14.42 9.29 -8.90
C VAL A 158 -15.70 8.56 -8.50
N GLN A 159 -15.83 7.31 -8.94
CA GLN A 159 -16.85 6.39 -8.45
C GLN A 159 -16.25 5.51 -7.33
N PRO A 160 -17.00 5.23 -6.26
CA PRO A 160 -16.54 4.30 -5.23
C PRO A 160 -16.34 2.89 -5.79
N GLY A 161 -15.33 2.19 -5.28
CA GLY A 161 -15.21 0.75 -5.42
C GLY A 161 -16.40 0.02 -4.77
N THR A 162 -16.60 -1.24 -5.13
CA THR A 162 -17.78 -2.02 -4.71
C THR A 162 -17.48 -3.15 -3.74
N ARG A 163 -16.21 -3.47 -3.50
CA ARG A 163 -15.79 -4.59 -2.64
C ARG A 163 -14.36 -4.42 -2.14
N LEU A 164 -14.03 -5.13 -1.06
CA LEU A 164 -12.63 -5.33 -0.69
C LEU A 164 -11.98 -6.37 -1.60
N THR A 165 -10.69 -6.19 -1.84
CA THR A 165 -9.84 -7.19 -2.47
C THR A 165 -9.31 -8.13 -1.40
N PRO A 166 -9.53 -9.46 -1.49
CA PRO A 166 -9.03 -10.40 -0.50
C PRO A 166 -7.51 -10.29 -0.33
N PRO A 167 -6.96 -10.47 0.89
CA PRO A 167 -5.53 -10.36 1.11
C PRO A 167 -4.72 -11.36 0.28
N PHE A 168 -3.72 -10.88 -0.47
CA PHE A 168 -2.98 -11.64 -1.48
C PHE A 168 -1.50 -11.81 -1.09
N PRO A 169 -0.85 -12.92 -1.46
CA PRO A 169 0.56 -13.15 -1.12
C PRO A 169 1.49 -12.23 -1.93
N THR A 170 2.52 -11.73 -1.26
CA THR A 170 3.57 -10.88 -1.85
C THR A 170 4.92 -11.22 -1.21
N PRO A 171 6.06 -10.68 -1.70
CA PRO A 171 7.35 -10.86 -1.04
C PRO A 171 7.36 -10.41 0.42
N VAL A 172 6.59 -9.37 0.80
CA VAL A 172 6.53 -8.85 2.19
C VAL A 172 5.44 -9.53 3.04
N GLY A 173 4.94 -10.69 2.59
CA GLY A 173 3.82 -11.39 3.24
C GLY A 173 2.49 -11.08 2.59
N ARG A 174 1.41 -11.38 3.29
CA ARG A 174 0.05 -11.20 2.77
C ARG A 174 -0.41 -9.75 2.91
N VAL A 175 -0.69 -9.11 1.78
CA VAL A 175 -1.06 -7.70 1.70
C VAL A 175 -2.57 -7.54 1.61
N GLY A 176 -3.12 -6.62 2.41
CA GLY A 176 -4.44 -6.05 2.23
C GLY A 176 -4.34 -4.59 1.76
N SER A 177 -4.95 -4.26 0.63
CA SER A 177 -4.87 -2.92 0.03
C SER A 177 -6.05 -2.05 0.44
N LEU A 178 -5.76 -0.85 0.93
CA LEU A 178 -6.69 0.25 1.16
C LEU A 178 -6.08 1.54 0.59
N ILE A 179 -6.84 2.63 0.50
CA ILE A 179 -6.34 3.89 -0.08
C ILE A 179 -6.81 5.07 0.77
N CYS A 180 -5.85 5.86 1.27
CA CYS A 180 -6.07 7.20 1.80
C CYS A 180 -7.26 7.34 2.74
N PHE A 181 -8.40 7.85 2.27
CA PHE A 181 -9.58 8.14 3.08
C PHE A 181 -10.21 6.89 3.71
N ASP A 182 -9.95 5.69 3.17
CA ASP A 182 -10.27 4.42 3.82
C ASP A 182 -9.67 4.34 5.24
N LEU A 183 -8.57 5.05 5.51
CA LEU A 183 -7.93 5.14 6.82
C LEU A 183 -8.88 5.65 7.91
N ARG A 184 -9.92 6.41 7.56
CA ARG A 184 -10.90 6.90 8.55
C ARG A 184 -11.91 5.85 9.00
N PHE A 185 -11.99 4.72 8.30
CA PHE A 185 -12.93 3.65 8.55
C PHE A 185 -12.13 2.44 9.06
N PRO A 186 -12.26 2.05 10.34
CA PRO A 186 -11.54 0.88 10.87
C PRO A 186 -12.05 -0.45 10.30
N GLU A 187 -13.31 -0.52 9.89
CA GLU A 187 -14.01 -1.75 9.52
C GLU A 187 -13.35 -2.50 8.35
N PRO A 188 -12.95 -1.83 7.24
CA PRO A 188 -12.20 -2.47 6.16
C PRO A 188 -10.88 -3.10 6.61
N ALA A 189 -10.11 -2.41 7.45
CA ALA A 189 -8.81 -2.87 7.95
C ALA A 189 -8.96 -4.12 8.80
N VAL A 190 -9.93 -4.09 9.73
CA VAL A 190 -10.27 -5.24 10.58
C VAL A 190 -10.77 -6.42 9.74
N ALA A 191 -11.58 -6.18 8.72
CA ALA A 191 -12.06 -7.23 7.82
C ALA A 191 -10.90 -7.93 7.09
N LEU A 192 -9.93 -7.18 6.57
CA LEU A 192 -8.75 -7.71 5.88
C LEU A 192 -7.80 -8.47 6.83
N ALA A 193 -7.58 -7.97 8.05
CA ALA A 193 -6.65 -8.57 9.00
C ALA A 193 -7.23 -9.75 9.80
N HIS A 194 -8.56 -9.85 9.88
CA HIS A 194 -9.25 -10.91 10.61
C HIS A 194 -10.37 -11.56 9.78
N PRO A 195 -10.06 -12.18 8.63
CA PRO A 195 -11.06 -12.68 7.68
C PRO A 195 -12.00 -13.73 8.26
N ALA A 196 -11.54 -14.57 9.21
CA ALA A 196 -12.39 -15.54 9.90
C ALA A 196 -13.42 -14.90 10.86
N ALA A 197 -13.06 -13.78 11.51
CA ALA A 197 -14.00 -12.97 12.29
C ALA A 197 -14.94 -12.15 11.38
N SER A 198 -14.58 -12.04 10.10
CA SER A 198 -15.27 -11.32 9.04
C SER A 198 -16.20 -12.23 8.21
N ALA A 199 -16.51 -13.45 8.65
CA ALA A 199 -17.49 -14.33 8.00
C ALA A 199 -18.93 -13.73 7.92
N ARG A 200 -19.15 -12.54 8.50
CA ARG A 200 -20.38 -11.73 8.34
C ARG A 200 -20.12 -10.34 7.73
N SER A 201 -18.93 -10.09 7.20
CA SER A 201 -18.63 -8.79 6.59
C SER A 201 -19.35 -8.68 5.25
N PRO A 202 -20.12 -7.61 5.02
CA PRO A 202 -20.76 -7.38 3.73
C PRO A 202 -19.74 -7.07 2.63
N PHE A 203 -18.45 -6.91 2.97
CA PHE A 203 -17.41 -6.42 2.06
C PHE A 203 -16.41 -7.49 1.61
N LEU A 204 -16.35 -8.66 2.25
CA LEU A 204 -15.49 -9.79 1.86
C LEU A 204 -16.34 -11.02 1.44
N PRO A 205 -15.95 -11.76 0.40
CA PRO A 205 -16.70 -12.95 -0.02
C PRO A 205 -16.66 -14.06 1.04
N GLU A 206 -17.82 -14.68 1.35
CA GLU A 206 -17.96 -15.74 2.38
C GLU A 206 -17.05 -16.97 2.17
N ASN A 207 -16.63 -17.23 0.93
CA ASN A 207 -15.83 -18.42 0.55
C ASN A 207 -14.37 -18.09 0.19
N GLY A 208 -13.86 -16.93 0.61
CA GLY A 208 -12.59 -16.38 0.08
C GLY A 208 -11.31 -17.16 0.42
N GLY A 209 -11.30 -18.04 1.43
CA GLY A 209 -10.11 -18.84 1.82
C GLY A 209 -8.84 -18.05 2.12
N ALA A 210 -8.92 -16.71 2.17
CA ALA A 210 -7.77 -15.83 2.26
C ALA A 210 -7.30 -15.76 3.71
N GLY A 211 -5.98 -15.90 3.92
CA GLY A 211 -5.37 -15.69 5.22
C GLY A 211 -5.47 -14.23 5.68
N ALA A 212 -5.16 -13.97 6.95
CA ALA A 212 -5.10 -12.63 7.53
C ALA A 212 -4.10 -11.73 6.78
N ALA A 213 -4.47 -10.48 6.51
CA ALA A 213 -3.53 -9.46 6.08
C ALA A 213 -2.45 -9.24 7.16
N GLN A 214 -1.19 -9.46 6.76
CA GLN A 214 -0.01 -9.22 7.58
C GLN A 214 0.50 -7.80 7.40
N VAL A 215 0.29 -7.24 6.20
CA VAL A 215 0.62 -5.87 5.81
C VAL A 215 -0.64 -5.19 5.29
N LEU A 216 -0.96 -4.01 5.79
CA LEU A 216 -2.02 -3.13 5.29
C LEU A 216 -1.41 -1.94 4.57
N LEU A 217 -1.96 -1.61 3.40
CA LEU A 217 -1.48 -0.48 2.59
C LEU A 217 -2.43 0.71 2.71
N TYR A 218 -1.85 1.91 2.81
CA TYR A 218 -2.57 3.17 2.70
C TYR A 218 -1.80 4.18 1.82
N PRO A 219 -1.55 3.88 0.53
CA PRO A 219 -1.12 4.90 -0.42
C PRO A 219 -2.05 6.11 -0.36
N SER A 220 -1.49 7.32 -0.27
CA SER A 220 -2.27 8.49 0.15
C SER A 220 -1.82 9.83 -0.43
N ALA A 221 -2.78 10.76 -0.54
CA ALA A 221 -2.55 12.17 -0.81
C ALA A 221 -3.25 13.07 0.23
N PHE A 222 -2.88 12.92 1.52
CA PHE A 222 -3.49 13.67 2.64
C PHE A 222 -3.24 15.17 2.54
N THR A 223 -4.22 16.00 2.89
CA THR A 223 -4.03 17.47 2.89
C THR A 223 -3.22 17.90 4.12
N PRO A 224 -2.36 18.94 4.04
CA PRO A 224 -1.45 19.32 5.12
C PRO A 224 -2.14 19.49 6.49
N LYS A 225 -3.24 20.26 6.53
CA LYS A 225 -3.99 20.51 7.78
C LYS A 225 -4.55 19.24 8.42
N THR A 226 -5.06 18.30 7.60
CA THR A 226 -5.62 17.05 8.14
C THR A 226 -4.55 16.01 8.42
N GLY A 227 -3.47 16.01 7.65
CA GLY A 227 -2.30 15.18 7.85
C GLY A 227 -1.64 15.48 9.19
N ALA A 228 -1.33 16.75 9.45
CA ALA A 228 -0.70 17.20 10.71
C ALA A 228 -1.47 16.78 11.97
N ALA A 229 -2.79 16.67 11.89
CA ALA A 229 -3.63 16.30 13.04
C ALA A 229 -3.89 14.80 13.16
N HIS A 230 -3.96 14.06 12.05
CA HIS A 230 -4.55 12.71 12.06
C HIS A 230 -3.67 11.61 11.46
N TRP A 231 -2.68 11.95 10.64
CA TRP A 231 -1.98 10.97 9.81
C TRP A 231 -1.31 9.86 10.64
N GLU A 232 -0.37 10.24 11.50
CA GLU A 232 0.34 9.28 12.35
C GLU A 232 -0.63 8.54 13.29
N THR A 233 -1.49 9.29 13.99
CA THR A 233 -2.46 8.74 14.95
C THR A 233 -3.29 7.63 14.34
N LEU A 234 -3.85 7.85 13.14
CA LEU A 234 -4.69 6.86 12.49
C LEU A 234 -3.88 5.67 11.96
N LEU A 235 -2.72 5.89 11.33
CA LEU A 235 -1.89 4.79 10.84
C LEU A 235 -1.43 3.86 11.97
N ARG A 236 -0.99 4.44 13.09
CA ARG A 236 -0.60 3.67 14.27
C ARG A 236 -1.77 2.95 14.89
N ALA A 237 -2.93 3.60 14.97
CA ALA A 237 -4.15 2.95 15.45
C ALA A 237 -4.51 1.72 14.59
N ARG A 238 -4.43 1.82 13.26
CA ARG A 238 -4.65 0.66 12.37
C ARG A 238 -3.65 -0.46 12.64
N ALA A 239 -2.37 -0.13 12.76
CA ALA A 239 -1.33 -1.13 13.02
C ALA A 239 -1.60 -1.92 14.32
N VAL A 240 -1.94 -1.20 15.41
CA VAL A 240 -2.22 -1.78 16.73
C VAL A 240 -3.51 -2.61 16.72
N GLU A 241 -4.62 -2.06 16.21
CA GLU A 241 -5.92 -2.70 16.32
C GLU A 241 -6.07 -3.94 15.41
N THR A 242 -5.29 -4.00 14.32
CA THR A 242 -5.28 -5.15 13.42
C THR A 242 -4.09 -6.10 13.63
N GLN A 243 -3.11 -5.68 14.43
CA GLN A 243 -1.82 -6.34 14.60
C GLN A 243 -1.19 -6.65 13.24
N SER A 244 -1.09 -5.62 12.40
CA SER A 244 -0.53 -5.71 11.04
C SER A 244 0.54 -4.65 10.88
N TRP A 245 1.53 -4.92 10.03
CA TRP A 245 2.37 -3.86 9.50
C TRP A 245 1.49 -2.89 8.71
N VAL A 246 1.75 -1.60 8.81
CA VAL A 246 1.08 -0.57 8.02
C VAL A 246 2.12 0.14 7.17
N VAL A 247 1.90 0.17 5.85
CA VAL A 247 2.77 0.86 4.91
C VAL A 247 1.95 1.93 4.17
N ALA A 248 2.36 3.19 4.31
CA ALA A 248 1.63 4.33 3.80
C ALA A 248 2.56 5.25 2.99
N ALA A 249 2.69 4.98 1.69
CA ALA A 249 3.37 5.87 0.76
C ALA A 249 2.50 7.10 0.50
N ALA A 250 3.07 8.30 0.64
CA ALA A 250 2.35 9.55 0.59
C ALA A 250 2.84 10.49 -0.52
N GLN A 251 1.91 11.26 -1.07
CA GLN A 251 2.21 12.47 -1.82
C GLN A 251 2.70 13.57 -0.86
N VAL A 252 3.56 14.47 -1.34
CA VAL A 252 4.08 15.62 -0.58
C VAL A 252 4.10 16.88 -1.42
N GLY A 253 4.09 18.05 -0.78
CA GLY A 253 4.34 19.33 -1.43
C GLY A 253 3.16 19.86 -2.23
N ALA A 254 3.42 20.91 -3.01
CA ALA A 254 2.42 21.63 -3.79
C ALA A 254 2.28 21.05 -5.20
N HIS A 255 1.18 20.34 -5.45
CA HIS A 255 0.86 19.75 -6.75
C HIS A 255 0.46 20.79 -7.80
N ASN A 256 -0.24 21.83 -7.34
CA ASN A 256 -0.65 22.99 -8.12
C ASN A 256 -1.01 24.15 -7.16
N ALA A 257 -1.42 25.30 -7.71
CA ALA A 257 -1.71 26.51 -6.93
C ALA A 257 -2.80 26.36 -5.85
N ARG A 258 -3.61 25.28 -5.88
CA ARG A 258 -4.74 25.07 -4.98
C ARG A 258 -4.69 23.76 -4.19
N ARG A 259 -3.69 22.91 -4.43
CA ARG A 259 -3.62 21.58 -3.83
C ARG A 259 -2.19 21.24 -3.41
N SER A 260 -2.04 20.92 -2.14
CA SER A 260 -0.81 20.37 -1.57
C SER A 260 -1.12 19.09 -0.79
N SER A 261 -0.11 18.25 -0.59
CA SER A 261 -0.18 17.07 0.28
C SER A 261 0.87 17.09 1.39
N TYR A 262 0.53 16.43 2.49
CA TYR A 262 1.26 16.51 3.76
C TYR A 262 2.65 15.87 3.72
N GLY A 263 2.87 14.82 2.91
CA GLY A 263 4.06 13.99 2.99
C GLY A 263 3.99 13.01 4.15
N HIS A 264 5.10 12.86 4.86
CA HIS A 264 5.23 11.91 5.98
C HIS A 264 4.92 10.47 5.59
N SER A 265 5.37 10.01 4.42
CA SER A 265 5.33 8.57 4.07
C SER A 265 5.88 7.75 5.24
N MET A 266 5.14 6.72 5.66
CA MET A 266 5.38 6.07 6.95
C MET A 266 5.25 4.55 6.88
N VAL A 267 6.03 3.86 7.72
CA VAL A 267 5.84 2.45 8.02
C VAL A 267 5.72 2.26 9.52
N VAL A 268 4.68 1.55 9.95
CA VAL A 268 4.41 1.23 11.35
C VAL A 268 4.40 -0.27 11.53
N ASP A 269 5.07 -0.77 12.57
CA ASP A 269 5.08 -2.19 12.91
C ASP A 269 3.77 -2.64 13.60
N PRO A 270 3.52 -3.95 13.74
CA PRO A 270 2.30 -4.47 14.36
C PRO A 270 2.08 -4.07 15.82
N TRP A 271 3.10 -3.51 16.50
CA TRP A 271 3.00 -2.98 17.86
C TRP A 271 2.65 -1.48 17.89
N GLY A 272 2.61 -0.83 16.73
CA GLY A 272 2.33 0.60 16.61
C GLY A 272 3.57 1.48 16.71
N THR A 273 4.78 0.92 16.59
CA THR A 273 6.02 1.70 16.53
C THR A 273 6.25 2.19 15.11
N VAL A 274 6.55 3.48 14.95
CA VAL A 274 6.94 4.04 13.66
C VAL A 274 8.37 3.58 13.35
N ARG A 275 8.54 2.81 12.26
CA ARG A 275 9.81 2.23 11.83
C ARG A 275 10.48 3.04 10.72
N LEU A 276 9.69 3.81 9.99
CA LEU A 276 10.15 4.71 8.96
C LEU A 276 9.18 5.90 8.87
N GLU A 277 9.73 7.10 8.72
CA GLU A 277 9.00 8.32 8.40
C GLU A 277 9.86 9.19 7.47
N LEU A 278 9.26 9.71 6.39
CA LEU A 278 9.89 10.65 5.47
C LEU A 278 9.47 12.10 5.77
N GLY A 279 10.11 13.07 5.10
CA GLY A 279 9.86 14.50 5.34
C GLY A 279 8.45 14.96 4.94
N GLY A 280 8.10 16.18 5.34
CA GLY A 280 6.75 16.72 5.18
C GLY A 280 6.71 18.00 4.34
N VAL A 281 5.88 18.92 4.82
CA VAL A 281 5.69 20.25 4.24
C VAL A 281 5.84 21.34 5.28
N ASP A 282 6.24 22.53 4.83
CA ASP A 282 6.23 23.74 5.64
C ASP A 282 4.80 24.25 5.92
N ALA A 283 4.70 25.36 6.65
CA ALA A 283 3.42 25.99 7.00
C ALA A 283 2.61 26.44 5.79
N GLU A 284 3.26 26.68 4.64
CA GLU A 284 2.63 27.06 3.38
C GLU A 284 2.26 25.84 2.51
N GLY A 285 2.55 24.62 2.96
CA GLY A 285 2.26 23.38 2.21
C GLY A 285 3.25 23.12 1.07
N ARG A 286 4.45 23.71 1.10
CA ARG A 286 5.55 23.40 0.19
C ARG A 286 6.38 22.27 0.77
N ALA A 287 6.91 21.39 -0.08
CA ALA A 287 7.76 20.31 0.37
C ALA A 287 9.00 20.86 1.09
N GLU A 288 9.33 20.28 2.24
CA GLU A 288 10.61 20.55 2.92
C GLU A 288 11.78 20.05 2.06
N GLU A 289 12.98 20.57 2.33
CA GLU A 289 14.18 20.13 1.60
C GLU A 289 14.37 18.61 1.71
N GLY A 290 14.48 17.95 0.55
CA GLY A 290 14.66 16.50 0.48
C GLY A 290 13.39 15.67 0.68
N ALA A 291 12.22 16.28 0.92
CA ALA A 291 10.96 15.55 1.07
C ALA A 291 10.42 15.02 -0.27
N GLU A 292 10.58 15.78 -1.36
CA GLU A 292 10.15 15.36 -2.70
C GLU A 292 11.16 14.38 -3.34
N GLY A 293 10.68 13.24 -3.85
CA GLY A 293 11.54 12.24 -4.47
C GLY A 293 12.39 11.46 -3.46
N ALA A 294 11.98 11.48 -2.19
CA ALA A 294 12.55 10.71 -1.11
C ALA A 294 12.18 9.22 -1.24
N VAL A 295 13.06 8.37 -0.73
CA VAL A 295 12.83 6.94 -0.56
C VAL A 295 13.36 6.53 0.80
N GLY A 296 12.56 5.78 1.55
CA GLY A 296 12.97 5.16 2.81
C GLY A 296 12.97 3.65 2.69
N PHE A 297 13.77 2.98 3.51
CA PHE A 297 13.93 1.53 3.51
C PHE A 297 13.54 0.95 4.87
N VAL A 298 12.89 -0.20 4.85
CA VAL A 298 12.48 -0.93 6.06
C VAL A 298 12.55 -2.42 5.80
N ASP A 299 12.93 -3.18 6.82
CA ASP A 299 12.80 -4.64 6.81
C ASP A 299 11.46 -5.03 7.44
N VAL A 300 10.56 -5.60 6.62
CA VAL A 300 9.29 -6.13 7.12
C VAL A 300 9.56 -7.51 7.74
N ASP A 301 9.41 -7.62 9.06
CA ASP A 301 9.59 -8.86 9.84
C ASP A 301 8.25 -9.56 10.07
N LEU A 302 8.03 -10.70 9.41
CA LEU A 302 6.81 -11.51 9.63
C LEU A 302 6.88 -12.37 10.89
N ASP A 303 8.07 -12.60 11.45
CA ASP A 303 8.20 -13.22 12.76
C ASP A 303 7.78 -12.22 13.86
N GLU A 304 8.03 -10.92 13.68
CA GLU A 304 7.52 -9.85 14.56
C GLU A 304 5.98 -9.83 14.56
N TRP A 305 5.38 -9.87 13.37
CA TRP A 305 3.93 -9.99 13.22
C TRP A 305 3.37 -11.21 13.98
N SER A 306 4.02 -12.37 13.84
CA SER A 306 3.61 -13.60 14.53
C SER A 306 3.73 -13.45 16.05
N ARG A 307 4.87 -12.95 16.56
CA ARG A 307 5.12 -12.73 18.00
C ARG A 307 4.09 -11.80 18.63
N VAL A 308 3.70 -10.71 17.97
CA VAL A 308 2.71 -9.77 18.50
C VAL A 308 1.33 -10.44 18.66
N ARG A 309 0.90 -11.22 17.66
CA ARG A 309 -0.39 -11.92 17.71
C ARG A 309 -0.42 -13.07 18.71
N GLU A 310 0.70 -13.77 18.87
CA GLU A 310 0.87 -14.81 19.90
C GLU A 310 0.90 -14.22 21.32
N GLY A 311 1.63 -13.11 21.51
CA GLY A 311 1.78 -12.44 22.81
C GLY A 311 0.53 -11.67 23.27
N MET A 312 -0.27 -11.15 22.32
CA MET A 312 -1.50 -10.41 22.62
C MET A 312 -2.64 -10.86 21.69
N PRO A 313 -3.23 -12.05 21.89
CA PRO A 313 -4.25 -12.55 20.98
C PRO A 313 -5.56 -11.75 21.08
N LEU A 314 -6.00 -11.18 19.97
CA LEU A 314 -7.28 -10.45 19.85
C LEU A 314 -8.49 -11.40 19.76
N VAL A 315 -8.75 -12.14 20.85
CA VAL A 315 -9.90 -13.06 20.95
C VAL A 315 -11.17 -12.28 21.26
N ARG A 316 -12.16 -12.34 20.35
CA ARG A 316 -13.52 -11.85 20.63
C ARG A 316 -14.22 -12.83 21.57
N ARG A 317 -14.54 -12.39 22.78
CA ARG A 317 -15.21 -13.22 23.82
C ARG A 317 -16.73 -13.04 23.87
N THR A 318 -17.28 -12.31 22.91
CA THR A 318 -18.70 -11.91 22.84
C THR A 318 -19.29 -12.31 21.50
#